data_AF-A0A2I1HIV8-F1
#
_entry.id   AF-A0A2I1HIV8-F1
#
_cell.length_a   1.000
_cell.length_b   1.000
_cell.length_c   1.000
_cell.angle_alpha   90.00
_cell.angle_beta   90.00
_cell.angle_gamma   90.00
#
_symmetry.space_group_name_H-M   'P 1'
#
loop_
_entity.id
_entity.type
_entity.pdbx_description
1 polymer ?
#
loop_
_entity_poly.entity_id
_entity_poly.type
_entity_poly.pdbx_seq_one_letter_code
_entity_poly.pdbx_strand_id
1 'polypeptide(L)'
;MTTTKTIKSALFANSMDIPQGTVEYQDPNHSQLEKAKIHVSPNVHVSPNIHMSPNVQKVAWSEEDETHRQALIKCAKAYAKAEQEVLSIPGTSAIGDIQYAVSLLNEQHKAEIWPDQFKPEYNLSLAESPVKEALVAAKILGEFSDLTAKLIEELNYDFYWIVNETSKILSKVQGDSYDGDDLKDYDLGECDNSMEVNDTSSPVPPQHE
;
A
#
# COMPACT_ATOMS: atom_id res chain seq x y z
N MET A 1 -36.84 19.20 -25.52
CA MET A 1 -36.00 19.32 -26.72
C MET A 1 -34.86 20.25 -26.35
N THR A 2 -33.72 19.72 -25.94
CA THR A 2 -32.53 20.52 -25.67
C THR A 2 -31.31 19.71 -26.05
N THR A 3 -30.53 20.33 -26.91
CA THR A 3 -29.54 19.79 -27.84
C THR A 3 -28.24 19.36 -27.19
N THR A 4 -27.81 18.17 -27.57
CA THR A 4 -26.47 17.61 -27.40
C THR A 4 -25.43 18.48 -28.11
N LYS A 5 -24.38 18.90 -27.39
CA LYS A 5 -23.13 19.35 -28.02
C LYS A 5 -21.94 18.66 -27.35
N THR A 6 -21.38 17.75 -28.13
CA THR A 6 -20.09 17.08 -27.95
C THR A 6 -18.95 18.09 -27.88
N ILE A 7 -18.07 17.94 -26.89
CA ILE A 7 -16.70 18.46 -26.95
C ILE A 7 -15.78 17.27 -26.66
N LYS A 8 -14.92 17.01 -27.65
CA LYS A 8 -13.86 15.99 -27.61
C LYS A 8 -12.74 16.42 -26.66
N SER A 9 -12.17 15.39 -26.06
CA SER A 9 -11.12 15.32 -25.06
C SER A 9 -9.87 16.16 -25.30
N ALA A 10 -9.28 16.61 -24.19
CA ALA A 10 -7.84 16.72 -24.01
C ALA A 10 -7.47 16.37 -22.55
N LEU A 11 -7.01 15.12 -22.38
CA LEU A 11 -5.95 14.62 -21.49
C LEU A 11 -5.83 15.09 -20.02
N PHE A 12 -5.78 14.04 -19.18
CA PHE A 12 -5.28 13.90 -17.81
C PHE A 12 -6.26 14.04 -16.64
N ALA A 13 -6.16 13.03 -15.77
CA ALA A 13 -6.71 12.88 -14.43
C ALA A 13 -8.23 12.63 -14.31
N ASN A 14 -8.55 11.52 -13.63
CA ASN A 14 -9.84 11.05 -13.13
C ASN A 14 -10.80 10.38 -14.13
N SER A 15 -11.08 9.09 -13.85
CA SER A 15 -12.34 8.32 -14.03
C SER A 15 -13.06 8.41 -15.40
N MET A 16 -13.46 7.35 -16.11
CA MET A 16 -14.36 6.23 -15.77
C MET A 16 -14.47 5.40 -17.09
N ASP A 17 -14.75 4.10 -17.10
CA ASP A 17 -16.11 3.57 -17.31
C ASP A 17 -16.11 2.04 -17.07
N ILE A 18 -16.59 1.62 -15.90
CA ILE A 18 -17.10 0.27 -15.62
C ILE A 18 -18.48 0.50 -14.98
N PRO A 19 -19.52 -0.29 -15.27
CA PRO A 19 -20.87 0.00 -14.78
C PRO A 19 -20.90 -0.18 -13.26
N GLN A 20 -20.77 0.91 -12.51
CA GLN A 20 -20.76 0.88 -11.05
C GLN A 20 -22.19 0.82 -10.53
N GLY A 21 -22.42 -0.12 -9.61
CA GLY A 21 -23.69 -0.31 -8.91
C GLY A 21 -24.14 0.93 -8.16
N THR A 22 -25.45 1.01 -7.92
CA THR A 22 -26.07 2.18 -7.30
C THR A 22 -25.70 2.28 -5.82
N VAL A 23 -25.18 3.43 -5.40
CA VAL A 23 -25.02 3.83 -3.99
C VAL A 23 -25.79 5.13 -3.79
N GLU A 24 -26.61 5.21 -2.74
CA GLU A 24 -27.41 6.41 -2.47
C GLU A 24 -26.52 7.57 -2.00
N TYR A 25 -26.61 8.68 -2.72
CA TYR A 25 -25.89 9.93 -2.47
C TYR A 25 -26.52 10.72 -1.32
N GLN A 26 -25.71 11.20 -0.36
CA GLN A 26 -26.15 12.20 0.61
C GLN A 26 -25.61 13.58 0.22
N ASP A 27 -26.52 14.53 0.00
CA ASP A 27 -26.27 15.88 -0.49
C ASP A 27 -25.48 16.74 0.53
N PRO A 28 -24.22 17.14 0.25
CA PRO A 28 -23.45 18.00 1.15
C PRO A 28 -23.57 19.46 0.69
N ASN A 29 -24.26 20.28 1.51
CA ASN A 29 -24.27 21.73 1.39
C ASN A 29 -22.84 22.31 1.34
N HIS A 30 -22.60 23.15 0.33
CA HIS A 30 -21.36 23.83 -0.01
C HIS A 30 -20.82 24.82 1.05
N SER A 31 -19.50 25.04 0.96
CA SER A 31 -18.74 26.26 1.31
C SER A 31 -18.04 26.26 2.67
N GLN A 32 -16.71 26.18 2.70
CA GLN A 32 -15.83 27.37 2.63
C GLN A 32 -14.35 26.96 2.62
N LEU A 33 -13.58 27.65 1.79
CA LEU A 33 -12.14 27.51 1.59
C LEU A 33 -11.48 28.71 2.26
N GLU A 34 -10.94 28.54 3.48
CA GLU A 34 -10.12 29.58 4.13
C GLU A 34 -8.72 29.09 4.51
N LYS A 35 -7.78 29.78 3.85
CA LYS A 35 -6.32 29.83 3.96
C LYS A 35 -5.80 29.77 5.40
N ALA A 36 -4.89 28.84 5.69
CA ALA A 36 -3.93 28.96 6.78
C ALA A 36 -2.49 28.95 6.22
N LYS A 37 -1.80 30.09 6.35
CA LYS A 37 -0.36 30.26 6.13
C LYS A 37 0.39 29.57 7.27
N ILE A 38 1.26 28.60 6.95
CA ILE A 38 2.20 28.04 7.94
C ILE A 38 3.50 28.85 7.88
N HIS A 39 3.81 29.47 9.01
CA HIS A 39 5.02 30.22 9.27
C HIS A 39 6.17 29.24 9.55
N VAL A 40 7.21 29.25 8.71
CA VAL A 40 8.44 28.47 8.94
C VAL A 40 9.28 29.16 10.01
N SER A 41 9.75 28.42 11.00
CA SER A 41 10.91 28.79 11.80
C SER A 41 11.74 27.54 12.08
N PRO A 42 13.04 27.53 11.72
CA PRO A 42 13.91 26.38 11.92
C PRO A 42 14.47 26.45 13.35
N ASN A 43 14.48 25.34 14.08
CA ASN A 43 15.47 25.19 15.14
C ASN A 43 15.93 23.75 15.25
N VAL A 44 17.19 23.58 14.86
CA VAL A 44 18.00 22.37 14.95
C VAL A 44 18.35 22.17 16.43
N HIS A 45 18.06 20.98 16.96
CA HIS A 45 18.76 20.49 18.14
C HIS A 45 19.24 19.07 17.87
N VAL A 46 20.53 18.96 17.54
CA VAL A 46 21.25 17.69 17.43
C VAL A 46 21.36 17.09 18.83
N SER A 47 20.88 15.85 19.01
CA SER A 47 21.14 15.04 20.19
C SER A 47 22.17 13.95 19.84
N PRO A 48 23.01 13.53 20.80
CA PRO A 48 24.23 12.77 20.51
C PRO A 48 23.94 11.30 20.24
N ASN A 49 24.74 10.73 19.33
CA ASN A 49 24.83 9.34 18.91
C ASN A 49 24.49 8.33 20.02
N ILE A 50 23.34 7.68 19.89
CA ILE A 50 23.11 6.36 20.45
C ILE A 50 23.77 5.39 19.47
N HIS A 51 24.78 4.64 19.94
CA HIS A 51 25.34 3.51 19.20
C HIS A 51 24.26 2.41 19.13
N MET A 52 23.35 2.56 18.16
CA MET A 52 22.42 1.52 17.73
C MET A 52 23.26 0.44 17.07
N SER A 53 23.41 -0.72 17.71
CA SER A 53 23.77 -1.94 16.99
C SER A 53 22.86 -2.03 15.75
N PRO A 54 23.37 -2.35 14.55
CA PRO A 54 22.54 -2.41 13.37
C PRO A 54 21.43 -3.44 13.64
N ASN A 55 20.19 -2.96 13.74
CA ASN A 55 19.03 -3.82 13.91
C ASN A 55 18.81 -4.48 12.54
N VAL A 56 19.49 -5.59 12.30
CA VAL A 56 19.43 -6.31 11.03
C VAL A 56 17.97 -6.73 10.80
N GLN A 57 17.38 -6.24 9.72
CA GLN A 57 16.01 -6.58 9.36
C GLN A 57 15.89 -8.06 9.02
N LYS A 58 14.75 -8.66 9.36
CA LYS A 58 14.45 -10.06 9.04
C LYS A 58 14.18 -10.20 7.53
N VAL A 59 14.91 -11.11 6.90
CA VAL A 59 14.76 -11.49 5.48
C VAL A 59 14.40 -12.97 5.32
N ALA A 60 13.81 -13.55 6.37
CA ALA A 60 13.31 -14.91 6.42
C ALA A 60 12.23 -15.00 7.50
N TRP A 61 11.22 -15.84 7.29
CA TRP A 61 10.17 -16.08 8.29
C TRP A 61 10.79 -16.62 9.59
N SER A 62 10.52 -15.95 10.71
CA SER A 62 10.82 -16.45 12.05
C SER A 62 9.74 -17.43 12.51
N GLU A 63 10.13 -18.48 13.24
CA GLU A 63 9.18 -19.41 13.87
C GLU A 63 8.23 -18.69 14.83
N GLU A 64 8.71 -17.64 15.51
CA GLU A 64 7.93 -16.82 16.44
C GLU A 64 6.78 -16.07 15.74
N ASP A 65 6.93 -15.79 14.45
CA ASP A 65 5.99 -15.00 13.66
C ASP A 65 5.01 -15.87 12.85
N GLU A 66 5.03 -17.19 13.03
CA GLU A 66 4.19 -18.13 12.27
C GLU A 66 2.69 -17.85 12.43
N THR A 67 2.24 -17.32 13.57
CA THR A 67 0.84 -16.92 13.75
C THR A 67 0.45 -15.77 12.81
N HIS A 68 1.34 -14.79 12.60
CA HIS A 68 1.10 -13.68 11.67
C HIS A 68 1.10 -14.18 10.22
N ARG A 69 2.01 -15.09 9.89
CA ARG A 69 2.05 -15.74 8.57
C ARG A 69 0.77 -16.53 8.27
N GLN A 70 0.26 -17.29 9.24
CA GLN A 70 -1.01 -18.01 9.08
C GLN A 70 -2.21 -17.06 8.97
N ALA A 71 -2.19 -15.93 9.69
CA ALA A 71 -3.21 -14.89 9.54
C ALA A 71 -3.21 -14.29 8.12
N LEU A 72 -2.04 -13.98 7.56
CA LEU A 72 -1.90 -13.54 6.17
C LEU A 72 -2.46 -14.58 5.17
N ILE A 73 -2.10 -15.86 5.34
CA ILE A 73 -2.59 -16.94 4.46
C ILE A 73 -4.12 -17.07 4.56
N LYS A 74 -4.69 -16.98 5.77
CA LYS A 74 -6.14 -17.04 5.98
C LYS A 74 -6.84 -15.85 5.32
N CYS A 75 -6.28 -14.66 5.49
CA CYS A 75 -6.77 -13.42 4.90
C CYS A 75 -6.72 -13.50 3.36
N ALA A 76 -5.60 -13.92 2.79
CA ALA A 76 -5.43 -14.12 1.34
C ALA A 76 -6.46 -15.10 0.75
N LYS A 77 -6.71 -16.24 1.43
CA LYS A 77 -7.76 -17.19 1.00
C LYS A 77 -9.16 -16.58 1.05
N ALA A 78 -9.45 -15.77 2.07
CA ALA A 78 -10.73 -15.07 2.18
C ALA A 78 -10.87 -14.02 1.07
N TYR A 79 -9.80 -13.29 0.76
CA TYR A 79 -9.76 -12.31 -0.33
C TYR A 79 -10.02 -13.00 -1.67
N ALA A 80 -9.29 -14.07 -2.00
CA ALA A 80 -9.48 -14.81 -3.25
C ALA A 80 -10.94 -15.29 -3.40
N LYS A 81 -11.57 -15.75 -2.30
CA LYS A 81 -12.98 -16.12 -2.33
C LYS A 81 -13.89 -14.91 -2.62
N ALA A 82 -13.68 -13.79 -1.92
CA ALA A 82 -14.49 -12.58 -2.11
C ALA A 82 -14.31 -11.98 -3.51
N GLU A 83 -13.09 -12.01 -4.06
CA GLU A 83 -12.79 -11.60 -5.42
C GLU A 83 -13.56 -12.46 -6.45
N GLN A 84 -13.61 -13.79 -6.25
CA GLN A 84 -14.41 -14.66 -7.09
C GLN A 84 -15.92 -14.39 -6.99
N GLU A 85 -16.42 -13.99 -5.82
CA GLU A 85 -17.82 -13.55 -5.66
C GLU A 85 -18.09 -12.28 -6.48
N VAL A 86 -17.18 -11.31 -6.48
CA VAL A 86 -17.28 -10.11 -7.34
C VAL A 86 -17.28 -10.48 -8.82
N LEU A 87 -16.34 -11.33 -9.25
CA LEU A 87 -16.22 -11.77 -10.65
C LEU A 87 -17.40 -12.62 -11.13
N SER A 88 -18.15 -13.23 -10.21
CA SER A 88 -19.34 -14.02 -10.56
C SER A 88 -20.53 -13.15 -11.00
N ILE A 89 -20.48 -11.84 -10.74
CA ILE A 89 -21.55 -10.90 -11.08
C ILE A 89 -21.37 -10.40 -12.52
N PRO A 90 -22.37 -10.47 -13.40
CA PRO A 90 -22.23 -10.01 -14.78
C PRO A 90 -21.88 -8.52 -14.88
N GLY A 91 -20.84 -8.19 -15.65
CA GLY A 91 -20.46 -6.81 -15.95
C GLY A 91 -19.50 -6.17 -14.94
N THR A 92 -19.03 -6.91 -13.94
CA THR A 92 -18.01 -6.45 -12.99
C THR A 92 -16.59 -6.73 -13.48
N SER A 93 -15.64 -6.03 -12.87
CA SER A 93 -14.19 -6.24 -12.97
C SER A 93 -13.63 -6.29 -11.56
N ALA A 94 -12.96 -7.40 -11.18
CA ALA A 94 -12.31 -7.51 -9.87
C ALA A 94 -11.44 -6.29 -9.57
N ILE A 95 -10.54 -5.94 -10.49
CA ILE A 95 -9.62 -4.80 -10.30
C ILE A 95 -10.41 -3.50 -10.12
N GLY A 96 -11.33 -3.19 -11.04
CA GLY A 96 -12.02 -1.91 -11.04
C GLY A 96 -12.97 -1.73 -9.86
N ASP A 97 -13.81 -2.73 -9.61
CA ASP A 97 -14.83 -2.66 -8.57
C ASP A 97 -14.23 -2.73 -7.16
N ILE A 98 -13.21 -3.57 -6.94
CA ILE A 98 -12.53 -3.66 -5.64
C ILE A 98 -11.73 -2.38 -5.38
N GLN A 99 -11.01 -1.83 -6.37
CA GLN A 99 -10.30 -0.55 -6.21
C GLN A 99 -11.24 0.61 -5.90
N TYR A 100 -12.41 0.64 -6.54
CA TYR A 100 -13.44 1.62 -6.21
C TYR A 100 -13.93 1.46 -4.77
N ALA A 101 -14.23 0.23 -4.34
CA ALA A 101 -14.62 -0.06 -2.98
C ALA A 101 -13.55 0.31 -1.93
N VAL A 102 -12.26 0.09 -2.22
CA VAL A 102 -11.14 0.55 -1.39
C VAL A 102 -11.17 2.09 -1.25
N SER A 103 -11.44 2.79 -2.35
CA SER A 103 -11.53 4.26 -2.34
C SER A 103 -12.68 4.75 -1.45
N LEU A 104 -13.85 4.10 -1.51
CA LEU A 104 -14.98 4.40 -0.65
C LEU A 104 -14.65 4.17 0.84
N LEU A 105 -13.98 3.07 1.17
CA LEU A 105 -13.54 2.78 2.54
C LEU A 105 -12.51 3.82 3.04
N ASN A 106 -11.63 4.29 2.17
CA ASN A 106 -10.65 5.31 2.52
C ASN A 106 -11.31 6.66 2.83
N GLU A 107 -12.32 7.07 2.05
CA GLU A 107 -13.09 8.29 2.35
C GLU A 107 -13.87 8.17 3.67
N GLN A 108 -14.49 7.02 3.92
CA GLN A 108 -15.12 6.71 5.21
C GLN A 108 -14.11 6.81 6.36
N HIS A 109 -12.92 6.22 6.20
CA HIS A 109 -11.86 6.23 7.20
C HIS A 109 -11.33 7.64 7.49
N LYS A 110 -11.14 8.48 6.46
CA LYS A 110 -10.75 9.89 6.62
C LYS A 110 -11.79 10.66 7.45
N ALA A 111 -13.07 10.44 7.18
CA ALA A 111 -14.15 11.07 7.95
C ALA A 111 -14.21 10.57 9.40
N GLU A 112 -13.81 9.34 9.67
CA GLU A 112 -13.69 8.81 11.03
C GLU A 112 -12.50 9.40 11.79
N ILE A 113 -11.35 9.59 11.13
CA ILE A 113 -10.15 10.17 11.75
C ILE A 113 -10.28 11.69 11.93
N TRP A 114 -10.83 12.38 10.94
CA TRP A 114 -10.92 13.85 10.89
C TRP A 114 -12.36 14.32 10.62
N PRO A 115 -13.29 14.08 11.56
CA PRO A 115 -14.72 14.37 11.38
C PRO A 115 -15.04 15.86 11.21
N ASP A 116 -14.15 16.75 11.68
CA ASP A 116 -14.30 18.20 11.52
C ASP A 116 -13.95 18.67 10.10
N GLN A 117 -13.21 17.87 9.33
CA GLN A 117 -12.72 18.23 7.98
C GLN A 117 -13.40 17.41 6.88
N PHE A 118 -13.77 16.16 7.17
CA PHE A 118 -14.36 15.24 6.21
C PHE A 118 -15.68 14.70 6.74
N LYS A 119 -16.60 14.42 5.81
CA LYS A 119 -17.86 13.73 6.10
C LYS A 119 -17.99 12.56 5.15
N PRO A 120 -18.56 11.43 5.61
CA PRO A 120 -18.82 10.32 4.71
C PRO A 120 -19.85 10.76 3.66
N GLU A 121 -19.49 10.62 2.38
CA GLU A 121 -20.37 10.98 1.27
C GLU A 121 -21.48 9.94 1.05
N TYR A 122 -21.21 8.70 1.44
CA TYR A 122 -22.08 7.55 1.21
C TYR A 122 -22.27 6.72 2.48
N ASN A 123 -23.49 6.24 2.71
CA ASN A 123 -23.74 5.23 3.73
C ASN A 123 -23.47 3.83 3.15
N LEU A 124 -22.24 3.33 3.35
CA LEU A 124 -21.80 2.04 2.80
C LEU A 124 -22.58 0.82 3.33
N SER A 125 -23.35 0.96 4.41
CA SER A 125 -24.21 -0.14 4.91
C SER A 125 -25.41 -0.42 4.00
N LEU A 126 -25.77 0.54 3.13
CA LEU A 126 -26.87 0.44 2.18
C LEU A 126 -26.39 0.00 0.78
N ALA A 127 -25.10 -0.33 0.61
CA ALA A 127 -24.58 -0.73 -0.68
C ALA A 127 -25.28 -2.00 -1.20
N GLU A 128 -25.71 -1.95 -2.45
CA GLU A 128 -26.25 -3.09 -3.19
C GLU A 128 -25.18 -3.76 -4.04
N SER A 129 -25.52 -4.92 -4.61
CA SER A 129 -24.62 -5.62 -5.53
C SER A 129 -24.41 -4.82 -6.82
N PRO A 130 -23.20 -4.74 -7.39
CA PRO A 130 -21.97 -5.44 -6.98
C PRO A 130 -21.11 -4.75 -5.91
N VAL A 131 -21.44 -3.51 -5.52
CA VAL A 131 -20.62 -2.70 -4.61
C VAL A 131 -20.52 -3.37 -3.24
N LYS A 132 -21.60 -4.01 -2.78
CA LYS A 132 -21.62 -4.77 -1.53
C LYS A 132 -20.53 -5.86 -1.49
N GLU A 133 -20.43 -6.68 -2.52
CA GLU A 133 -19.43 -7.75 -2.61
C GLU A 133 -18.02 -7.17 -2.75
N ALA A 134 -17.85 -6.11 -3.55
CA ALA A 134 -16.58 -5.41 -3.69
C ALA A 134 -16.10 -4.80 -2.36
N LEU A 135 -17.00 -4.26 -1.54
CA LEU A 135 -16.69 -3.75 -0.19
C LEU A 135 -16.22 -4.87 0.75
N VAL A 136 -16.73 -6.10 0.61
CA VAL A 136 -16.22 -7.24 1.38
C VAL A 136 -14.78 -7.56 0.98
N ALA A 137 -14.51 -7.67 -0.32
CA ALA A 137 -13.15 -7.93 -0.82
C ALA A 137 -12.17 -6.82 -0.42
N ALA A 138 -12.58 -5.55 -0.53
CA ALA A 138 -11.78 -4.38 -0.17
C ALA A 138 -11.44 -4.34 1.33
N LYS A 139 -12.36 -4.70 2.22
CA LYS A 139 -12.09 -4.80 3.66
C LYS A 139 -11.05 -5.87 3.98
N ILE A 140 -11.17 -7.04 3.35
CA ILE A 140 -10.20 -8.13 3.53
C ILE A 140 -8.82 -7.69 3.01
N LEU A 141 -8.77 -6.99 1.89
CA LEU A 141 -7.53 -6.45 1.36
C LEU A 141 -6.90 -5.40 2.32
N GLY A 142 -7.72 -4.58 2.97
CA GLY A 142 -7.29 -3.69 4.05
C GLY A 142 -6.69 -4.45 5.23
N GLU A 143 -7.36 -5.49 5.73
CA GLU A 143 -6.84 -6.35 6.80
C GLU A 143 -5.49 -7.02 6.41
N PHE A 144 -5.37 -7.46 5.16
CA PHE A 144 -4.12 -8.02 4.63
C PHE A 144 -2.99 -6.97 4.62
N SER A 145 -3.30 -5.73 4.23
CA SER A 145 -2.36 -4.61 4.28
C SER A 145 -1.93 -4.30 5.71
N ASP A 146 -2.86 -4.26 6.66
CA ASP A 146 -2.55 -4.00 8.08
C ASP A 146 -1.64 -5.07 8.68
N LEU A 147 -1.89 -6.35 8.35
CA LEU A 147 -1.01 -7.45 8.76
C LEU A 147 0.40 -7.31 8.16
N THR A 148 0.49 -6.85 6.92
CA THR A 148 1.77 -6.60 6.24
C THR A 148 2.51 -5.44 6.89
N ALA A 149 1.82 -4.35 7.21
CA ALA A 149 2.38 -3.20 7.91
C ALA A 149 2.95 -3.60 9.28
N LYS A 150 2.24 -4.43 10.05
CA LYS A 150 2.75 -4.96 11.34
C LYS A 150 4.06 -5.73 11.19
N LEU A 151 4.20 -6.52 10.13
CA LEU A 151 5.43 -7.27 9.89
C LEU A 151 6.62 -6.33 9.63
N ILE A 152 6.39 -5.24 8.90
CA ILE A 152 7.40 -4.22 8.61
C ILE A 152 7.74 -3.40 9.86
N GLU A 153 6.72 -2.80 10.48
CA GLU A 153 6.87 -1.75 11.47
C GLU A 153 7.12 -2.28 12.88
N GLU A 154 6.47 -3.39 13.25
CA GLU A 154 6.53 -3.93 14.61
C GLU A 154 7.47 -5.13 14.71
N LEU A 155 7.54 -5.98 13.67
CA LEU A 155 8.31 -7.23 13.70
C LEU A 155 9.66 -7.15 12.97
N ASN A 156 10.00 -5.96 12.47
CA ASN A 156 11.29 -5.61 11.87
C ASN A 156 11.68 -6.48 10.66
N TYR A 157 10.72 -6.82 9.81
CA TYR A 157 11.02 -7.43 8.51
C TYR A 157 11.48 -6.38 7.51
N ASP A 158 12.34 -6.79 6.58
CA ASP A 158 12.69 -5.97 5.43
C ASP A 158 11.45 -5.72 4.55
N PHE A 159 11.29 -4.47 4.12
CA PHE A 159 10.13 -4.02 3.35
C PHE A 159 9.98 -4.77 2.03
N TYR A 160 11.07 -4.89 1.26
CA TYR A 160 11.01 -5.51 -0.06
C TYR A 160 10.79 -7.01 0.05
N TRP A 161 11.44 -7.64 1.03
CA TRP A 161 11.27 -9.05 1.31
C TRP A 161 9.82 -9.38 1.67
N ILE A 162 9.20 -8.62 2.58
CA ILE A 162 7.84 -8.94 3.02
C ILE A 162 6.78 -8.62 1.98
N VAL A 163 6.95 -7.55 1.19
CA VAL A 163 6.08 -7.27 0.04
C VAL A 163 6.15 -8.41 -0.98
N ASN A 164 7.34 -8.94 -1.26
CA ASN A 164 7.51 -10.10 -2.14
C ASN A 164 6.84 -11.36 -1.56
N GLU A 165 7.06 -11.68 -0.29
CA GLU A 165 6.50 -12.89 0.33
C GLU A 165 4.98 -12.85 0.45
N THR A 166 4.41 -11.69 0.78
CA THR A 166 2.95 -11.51 0.82
C THR A 166 2.33 -11.58 -0.57
N SER A 167 3.00 -11.05 -1.60
CA SER A 167 2.60 -11.19 -3.00
C SER A 167 2.61 -12.66 -3.45
N LYS A 168 3.64 -13.44 -3.09
CA LYS A 168 3.69 -14.90 -3.31
C LYS A 168 2.50 -15.62 -2.68
N ILE A 169 2.13 -15.24 -1.46
CA ILE A 169 0.97 -15.82 -0.77
C ILE A 169 -0.31 -15.56 -1.55
N LEU A 170 -0.55 -14.32 -2.00
CA LEU A 170 -1.72 -13.94 -2.79
C LEU A 170 -1.80 -14.70 -4.12
N SER A 171 -0.73 -14.68 -4.92
CA SER A 171 -0.72 -15.38 -6.22
C SER A 171 -0.95 -16.88 -6.06
N LYS A 172 -0.34 -17.50 -5.04
CA LYS A 172 -0.52 -18.92 -4.76
C LYS A 172 -1.95 -19.29 -4.39
N VAL A 173 -2.69 -18.43 -3.68
CA VAL A 173 -4.09 -18.70 -3.34
C VAL A 173 -5.05 -18.44 -4.50
N GLN A 174 -4.71 -17.52 -5.39
CA GLN A 174 -5.47 -17.24 -6.62
C GLN A 174 -5.24 -18.31 -7.71
N GLY A 175 -4.16 -19.09 -7.58
CA GLY A 175 -3.80 -20.12 -8.55
C GLY A 175 -2.99 -19.57 -9.72
N ASP A 176 -2.49 -18.35 -9.60
CA ASP A 176 -1.64 -17.70 -10.60
C ASP A 176 -0.19 -18.18 -10.47
N SER A 177 0.49 -18.31 -11.61
CA SER A 177 1.94 -18.51 -11.62
C SER A 177 2.62 -17.24 -11.13
N TYR A 178 3.36 -17.34 -10.02
CA TYR A 178 4.17 -16.23 -9.52
C TYR A 178 5.54 -16.24 -10.19
N ASP A 179 5.81 -15.27 -11.07
CA ASP A 179 7.11 -15.09 -11.75
C ASP A 179 8.14 -14.44 -10.80
N GLY A 180 8.25 -14.97 -9.57
CA GLY A 180 9.11 -14.45 -8.51
C GLY A 180 10.59 -14.76 -8.66
N ASP A 181 10.98 -15.48 -9.71
CA ASP A 181 12.37 -15.87 -9.97
C ASP A 181 13.17 -14.76 -10.68
N ASP A 182 12.49 -13.76 -11.28
CA ASP A 182 13.13 -12.68 -12.06
C ASP A 182 13.51 -11.42 -11.25
N LEU A 183 13.20 -11.37 -9.95
CA LEU A 183 13.58 -10.22 -9.09
C LEU A 183 14.97 -10.36 -8.43
N LYS A 184 15.80 -11.30 -8.93
CA LYS A 184 17.22 -11.39 -8.54
C LYS A 184 18.10 -10.28 -9.13
N ASP A 185 17.55 -9.45 -10.02
CA ASP A 185 18.31 -8.43 -10.76
C ASP A 185 18.19 -7.01 -10.20
N TYR A 186 17.50 -6.81 -9.07
CA TYR A 186 17.71 -5.59 -8.29
C TYR A 186 18.94 -5.77 -7.40
N ASP A 187 20.12 -5.56 -8.00
CA ASP A 187 21.37 -5.28 -7.28
C ASP A 187 21.21 -3.96 -6.52
N LEU A 188 20.57 -4.02 -5.36
CA LEU A 188 20.50 -2.92 -4.40
C LEU A 188 21.82 -2.93 -3.63
N GLY A 189 22.85 -2.41 -4.29
CA GLY A 189 24.26 -2.46 -3.93
C GLY A 189 24.55 -2.67 -2.45
N GLU A 190 25.41 -3.65 -2.20
CA GLU A 190 26.05 -3.88 -0.92
C GLU A 190 26.59 -2.54 -0.39
N CYS A 191 26.00 -2.02 0.69
CA CYS A 191 26.65 -1.00 1.50
C CYS A 191 27.81 -1.71 2.22
N ASP A 192 28.92 -1.77 1.52
CA ASP A 192 30.19 -2.34 1.96
C ASP A 192 30.68 -1.54 3.17
N ASN A 193 30.33 -2.00 4.37
CA ASN A 193 30.79 -1.43 5.64
C ASN A 193 32.10 -2.08 6.10
N SER A 194 32.93 -2.54 5.16
CA SER A 194 34.28 -3.00 5.45
C SER A 194 35.25 -1.80 5.41
N MET A 195 35.27 -1.01 6.48
CA MET A 195 36.46 -0.21 6.78
C MET A 195 37.57 -1.18 7.22
N GLU A 196 38.18 -1.87 6.26
CA GLU A 196 39.42 -2.60 6.49
C GLU A 196 40.52 -1.60 6.86
N VAL A 197 40.93 -1.67 8.11
CA VAL A 197 42.08 -1.00 8.66
C VAL A 197 43.33 -1.68 8.08
N ASN A 198 43.85 -1.17 6.96
CA ASN A 198 45.14 -1.63 6.44
C ASN A 198 46.26 -0.72 6.92
N ASP A 199 46.78 -1.05 8.11
CA ASP A 199 48.16 -0.79 8.50
C ASP A 199 49.08 -1.61 7.58
N THR A 200 49.61 -0.99 6.53
CA THR A 200 50.80 -1.53 5.84
C THR A 200 51.73 -0.41 5.37
N SER A 201 52.84 -0.33 6.10
CA SER A 201 54.10 0.34 5.78
C SER A 201 54.46 0.29 4.30
N SER A 202 54.65 1.45 3.65
CA SER A 202 55.28 1.55 2.33
C SER A 202 56.77 1.91 2.46
N PRO A 203 57.68 1.24 1.73
CA PRO A 203 59.08 1.66 1.64
C PRO A 203 59.24 2.80 0.61
N VAL A 204 60.10 3.75 0.94
CA VAL A 204 60.45 4.93 0.12
C VAL A 204 61.18 4.50 -1.17
N PRO A 205 60.87 5.05 -2.36
CA PRO A 205 61.60 4.77 -3.59
C PRO A 205 62.89 5.62 -3.71
N PRO A 206 63.92 5.14 -4.44
CA PRO A 206 65.20 5.85 -4.55
C PRO A 206 65.09 7.05 -5.50
N GLN A 207 65.66 8.18 -5.09
CA GLN A 207 65.88 9.33 -5.97
C GLN A 207 67.13 9.09 -6.81
N HIS A 208 66.99 9.09 -8.13
CA HIS A 208 68.11 9.17 -9.05
C HIS A 208 68.52 10.64 -9.25
N GLU A 209 69.84 10.82 -9.28
CA GLU A 209 70.64 12.06 -9.31
C GLU A 209 70.26 13.09 -10.40
#